data_AF-A0A7Y0ICC6-F1
#
_entry.id   AF-A0A7Y0ICC6-F1
#
_cell.length_a   1.000
_cell.length_b   1.000
_cell.length_c   1.000
_cell.angle_alpha   90.00
_cell.angle_beta   90.00
_cell.angle_gamma   90.00
#
_symmetry.space_group_name_H-M   'P 1'
#
loop_
_entity.id
_entity.type
_entity.pdbx_description
1 polymer ?
#
loop_
_entity_poly.entity_id
_entity_poly.type
_entity_poly.pdbx_seq_one_letter_code
_entity_poly.pdbx_strand_id
1 'polypeptide(L)' 'MNVQELEDWFKSVELPKAPIMLFPGTVISDLDKFLEVHFAALKANPDSKANVPVWHRLKALKLLIESNL' A
#
# COMPACT_ATOMS: atom_id res chain seq x y z
N MET A 1 3.33 4.55 12.88
CA MET A 1 3.71 4.12 11.53
C MET A 1 3.87 5.32 10.62
N ASN A 2 5.12 5.69 10.37
CA ASN A 2 5.54 6.66 9.35
C ASN A 2 5.74 5.95 7.99
N VAL A 3 6.16 6.68 6.96
CA VAL A 3 6.29 6.16 5.58
C VAL A 3 7.33 5.04 5.51
N GLN A 4 8.47 5.24 6.17
CA GLN A 4 9.59 4.31 6.16
C GLN A 4 9.22 2.98 6.84
N GLU A 5 8.60 3.04 8.03
CA GLU A 5 8.14 1.87 8.77
C GLU A 5 7.16 1.01 7.94
N LEU A 6 6.27 1.66 7.17
CA LEU A 6 5.32 0.95 6.31
C LEU A 6 6.02 0.32 5.09
N GLU A 7 6.95 1.02 4.46
CA GLU A 7 7.68 0.50 3.30
C GLU A 7 8.57 -0.69 3.66
N ASP A 8 9.26 -0.61 4.79
CA ASP A 8 10.10 -1.70 5.28
C ASP A 8 9.27 -2.93 5.62
N TRP A 9 8.06 -2.74 6.16
CA TRP A 9 7.12 -3.82 6.38
C TRP A 9 6.78 -4.55 5.06
N PHE A 10 6.42 -3.83 4.00
CA PHE A 10 6.11 -4.43 2.69
C PHE A 10 7.29 -5.16 2.04
N LYS A 11 8.54 -4.75 2.33
CA LYS A 11 9.75 -5.45 1.87
C LYS A 11 10.05 -6.72 2.67
N SER A 12 9.49 -6.85 3.87
CA SER A 12 9.81 -7.95 4.80
C SER A 12 8.84 -9.13 4.72
N VAL A 13 7.67 -8.96 4.10
CA VAL A 13 6.61 -9.97 4.03
C VAL A 13 6.52 -10.61 2.65
N GLU A 14 5.97 -11.84 2.59
CA GLU A 14 5.59 -12.43 1.31
C GLU A 14 4.33 -11.72 0.78
N LEU A 15 4.44 -11.16 -0.41
CA LEU A 15 3.36 -10.41 -1.03
C LEU A 15 2.42 -11.35 -1.82
N PRO A 16 1.09 -11.16 -1.70
CA PRO A 16 0.13 -11.95 -2.47
C PRO A 16 0.26 -11.68 -3.96
N LYS A 17 -0.07 -12.70 -4.77
CA LYS A 17 -0.09 -12.56 -6.24
C LYS A 17 -1.29 -11.73 -6.68
N ALA A 18 -1.06 -10.85 -7.65
CA ALA A 18 -2.12 -10.12 -8.33
C ALA A 18 -2.99 -11.08 -9.20
N PRO A 19 -4.28 -10.76 -9.45
CA PRO A 19 -4.98 -9.56 -9.00
C PRO A 19 -5.46 -9.62 -7.54
N ILE A 20 -5.41 -8.47 -6.84
CA ILE A 20 -5.88 -8.34 -5.46
C ILE A 20 -7.09 -7.40 -5.43
N MET A 21 -8.23 -7.88 -4.97
CA MET A 21 -9.38 -7.01 -4.68
C MET A 21 -9.14 -6.31 -3.34
N LEU A 22 -8.78 -5.03 -3.38
CA LEU A 22 -8.51 -4.24 -2.18
C LEU A 22 -9.80 -3.72 -1.54
N PHE A 23 -10.74 -3.27 -2.37
CA PHE A 23 -12.08 -2.83 -1.99
C PHE A 23 -13.08 -3.30 -3.05
N PRO A 24 -14.39 -3.31 -2.74
CA PRO A 24 -15.41 -3.47 -3.79
C PRO A 24 -15.18 -2.48 -4.94
N GLY A 25 -14.98 -3.00 -6.15
CA GLY A 25 -14.70 -2.19 -7.34
C GLY A 25 -13.27 -1.65 -7.47
N THR A 26 -12.34 -2.01 -6.57
CA THR A 26 -10.92 -1.63 -6.66
C THR A 26 -10.04 -2.88 -6.71
N VAL A 27 -9.42 -3.12 -7.86
CA VAL A 27 -8.51 -4.26 -8.08
C VAL A 27 -7.10 -3.74 -8.34
N ILE A 28 -6.13 -4.27 -7.60
CA ILE A 28 -4.71 -4.09 -7.85
C ILE A 28 -4.27 -5.17 -8.83
N SER A 29 -4.04 -4.79 -10.08
CA SER A 29 -3.57 -5.70 -11.14
C SER A 29 -2.05 -5.85 -11.18
N ASP A 30 -1.32 -4.86 -10.66
CA ASP A 30 0.14 -4.83 -10.58
C ASP A 30 0.51 -4.30 -9.20
N LEU A 31 0.94 -5.21 -8.32
CA LEU A 31 1.22 -4.89 -6.93
C LEU A 31 2.51 -4.07 -6.78
N ASP A 32 3.54 -4.39 -7.56
CA ASP A 32 4.82 -3.68 -7.51
C ASP A 32 4.63 -2.24 -7.95
N LYS A 33 3.91 -2.02 -9.07
CA LYS A 33 3.63 -0.66 -9.54
C LYS A 33 2.74 0.11 -8.57
N PHE A 34 1.79 -0.57 -7.95
CA PHE A 34 0.95 0.03 -6.91
C PHE A 34 1.81 0.54 -5.75
N LEU A 35 2.70 -0.29 -5.18
CA LEU A 35 3.56 0.11 -4.08
C LEU A 35 4.52 1.25 -4.48
N GLU A 36 5.17 1.13 -5.64
CA GLU A 36 6.10 2.13 -6.18
C GLU A 36 5.46 3.53 -6.23
N VAL A 37 4.30 3.65 -6.89
CA VAL A 37 3.63 4.95 -7.09
C VAL A 37 3.12 5.53 -5.77
N HIS A 38 2.57 4.69 -4.88
CA HIS A 38 2.03 5.17 -3.60
C HIS A 38 3.15 5.64 -2.67
N PHE A 39 4.26 4.90 -2.57
CA PHE A 39 5.40 5.34 -1.76
C PHE A 39 6.12 6.55 -2.36
N ALA A 40 6.22 6.66 -3.68
CA ALA A 40 6.76 7.86 -4.31
C ALA A 40 5.95 9.12 -3.94
N ALA A 41 4.62 9.05 -3.97
CA ALA A 41 3.75 10.14 -3.57
C ALA A 41 3.91 10.52 -2.08
N LEU A 42 4.04 9.53 -1.20
CA LEU A 42 4.27 9.76 0.23
C LEU A 42 5.64 10.38 0.51
N LYS A 43 6.70 9.91 -0.16
CA LYS A 43 8.07 10.44 0.02
C LYS A 43 8.21 11.88 -0.49
N ALA A 44 7.52 12.22 -1.57
CA ALA A 44 7.59 13.56 -2.16
C ALA A 44 6.96 14.64 -1.26
N ASN A 45 5.86 14.32 -0.57
CA ASN A 45 5.21 15.26 0.35
C ASN A 45 4.39 14.52 1.44
N PRO A 46 5.03 14.02 2.51
CA PRO A 46 4.40 13.14 3.48
C PRO A 46 3.15 13.72 4.17
N ASP A 47 3.16 15.03 4.42
CA ASP A 47 2.15 15.75 5.20
C ASP A 47 1.01 16.33 4.32
N SER A 48 1.06 16.08 3.01
CA SER A 48 0.02 16.55 2.10
C SER A 48 -1.33 15.92 2.41
N LYS A 49 -2.38 16.75 2.55
CA LYS A 49 -3.76 16.27 2.65
C LYS A 49 -4.18 15.44 1.42
N ALA A 50 -3.57 15.66 0.26
CA ALA A 50 -3.81 14.87 -0.94
C ALA A 50 -3.36 13.40 -0.80
N ASN A 51 -2.49 13.10 0.17
CA ASN A 51 -1.99 11.75 0.44
C ASN A 51 -2.89 10.93 1.39
N VAL A 52 -3.99 11.49 1.90
CA VAL A 52 -4.93 10.73 2.75
C VAL A 52 -5.45 9.45 2.06
N PRO A 53 -5.89 9.47 0.78
CA PRO A 53 -6.30 8.25 0.09
C PRO A 53 -5.15 7.27 -0.15
N VAL A 54 -3.91 7.77 -0.35
CA VAL A 54 -2.71 6.95 -0.54
C VAL A 54 -2.41 6.16 0.73
N TRP A 55 -2.42 6.84 1.88
CA TRP A 55 -2.29 6.22 3.19
C TRP A 55 -3.37 5.18 3.48
N HIS A 56 -4.63 5.51 3.16
CA HIS A 56 -5.75 4.61 3.37
C HIS A 56 -5.57 3.30 2.58
N ARG A 57 -5.19 3.40 1.31
CA ARG A 57 -4.99 2.23 0.43
C ARG A 57 -3.83 1.34 0.88
N LEU A 58 -2.69 1.92 1.24
CA LEU A 58 -1.54 1.14 1.72
C LEU A 58 -1.84 0.45 3.06
N LYS A 59 -2.51 1.14 3.99
CA LYS A 59 -2.92 0.54 5.29
C LYS A 59 -3.97 -0.56 5.11
N ALA A 60 -4.93 -0.37 4.20
CA ALA A 60 -5.91 -1.40 3.89
C ALA A 60 -5.26 -2.64 3.27
N LEU A 61 -4.28 -2.45 2.38
CA LEU A 61 -3.55 -3.56 1.77
C LEU A 61 -2.72 -4.31 2.82
N LYS A 62 -2.03 -3.58 3.70
CA LYS A 62 -1.31 -4.16 4.84
C LYS A 62 -2.26 -5.03 5.69
N LEU A 63 -3.40 -4.49 6.09
CA LEU A 63 -4.39 -5.22 6.90
C LEU A 63 -4.91 -6.47 6.17
N LEU A 64 -5.16 -6.37 4.86
CA LEU A 64 -5.59 -7.49 4.03
C LEU A 64 -4.55 -8.61 4.02
N ILE A 65 -3.27 -8.28 3.89
CA ILE A 65 -2.17 -9.26 3.92
C ILE A 65 -2.09 -9.89 5.31
N GLU A 66 -2.13 -9.09 6.38
CA GLU A 66 -2.08 -9.58 7.77
C GLU A 66 -3.29 -10.44 8.16
N SER A 67 -4.44 -10.23 7.51
CA SER A 67 -5.65 -11.03 7.79
C SER A 67 -5.68 -12.36 7.03
N ASN A 68 -4.77 -12.55 6.07
CA ASN A 68 -4.64 -13.78 5.27
C ASN A 68 -3.33 -14.52 5.55
N LEU A 69 -2.48 -13.99 6.45
CA LEU A 69 -1.36 -14.67 7.10
C LEU A 69 -1.82 -15.27 8.43
#